data_AF-A0A1Y1CF54-F1
#
_entry.id   AF-A0A1Y1CF54-F1
#
_cell.length_a   1.000
_cell.length_b   1.000
_cell.length_c   1.000
_cell.angle_alpha   90.00
_cell.angle_beta   90.00
_cell.angle_gamma   90.00
#
_symmetry.space_group_name_H-M   'P 1'
#
loop_
_entity.id
_entity.type
_entity.pdbx_description
1 polymer ?
#
loop_
_entity_poly.entity_id
_entity_poly.type
_entity_poly.pdbx_seq_one_letter_code
_entity_poly.pdbx_strand_id
1 'polypeptide(L)'
;MKKIVYILFILSVVYGCSTYSAFKTPVPIQDEENKIAVTDSVEYELLILDTGFESWFASRNNIATAHSNAYYKNWNQIYVLEWNQLYMQGNPNIDNYIDYDQFEEYGLEINYKLYNYFQFVEEKTGISIVRR
;
A
#
# COMPACT_ATOMS: atom_id res chain seq x y z
N MET A 1 15.23 -7.37 -47.11
CA MET A 1 15.08 -8.32 -45.98
C MET A 1 15.56 -7.75 -44.65
N LYS A 2 16.68 -6.99 -44.57
CA LYS A 2 17.15 -6.39 -43.30
C LYS A 2 16.24 -5.30 -42.71
N LYS A 3 15.59 -4.48 -43.56
CA LYS A 3 14.66 -3.41 -43.10
C LYS A 3 13.35 -3.93 -42.51
N ILE A 4 12.91 -5.14 -42.90
CA ILE A 4 11.69 -5.77 -42.36
C ILE A 4 11.91 -6.26 -40.93
N VAL A 5 13.12 -6.73 -40.60
CA VAL A 5 13.49 -7.13 -39.24
C VAL A 5 13.44 -5.95 -38.26
N TYR A 6 13.85 -4.75 -38.70
CA TYR A 6 13.78 -3.55 -37.86
C TYR A 6 12.34 -3.07 -37.60
N ILE A 7 11.41 -3.29 -38.52
CA ILE A 7 9.99 -2.94 -38.33
C ILE A 7 9.32 -3.89 -37.32
N LEU A 8 9.71 -5.17 -37.31
CA LEU A 8 9.22 -6.17 -36.35
C LEU A 8 9.74 -5.94 -34.92
N PHE A 9 10.94 -5.35 -34.77
CA PHE A 9 11.51 -5.04 -33.46
C PHE A 9 10.90 -3.79 -32.80
N ILE A 10 10.38 -2.84 -33.59
CA ILE A 10 9.71 -1.64 -33.08
C ILE A 10 8.26 -1.97 -32.66
N LEU A 11 7.61 -2.95 -33.29
CA LEU A 11 6.24 -3.35 -32.97
C LEU A 11 6.11 -4.16 -31.66
N SER A 12 7.18 -4.77 -31.15
CA SER A 12 7.14 -5.54 -29.90
C SER A 12 7.16 -4.68 -28.63
N VAL A 13 7.53 -3.40 -28.74
CA VAL A 13 7.61 -2.48 -27.59
C VAL A 13 6.22 -1.96 -27.18
N VAL A 14 5.19 -2.13 -28.01
CA VAL A 14 3.84 -1.59 -27.76
C VAL A 14 2.89 -2.60 -27.10
N TYR A 15 3.34 -3.83 -26.83
CA TYR A 15 2.56 -4.85 -26.09
C TYR A 15 2.80 -4.79 -24.57
N GLY A 16 2.80 -3.59 -24.01
CA GLY A 16 2.68 -3.34 -22.58
C GLY A 16 1.27 -2.89 -22.23
N CYS A 17 0.24 -3.63 -22.66
CA CYS A 17 -1.14 -3.35 -22.27
C CYS A 17 -1.40 -3.97 -20.89
N SER A 18 -1.14 -3.23 -19.82
CA SER A 18 -1.67 -3.56 -18.49
C SER A 18 -3.17 -3.30 -18.51
N THR A 19 -3.95 -4.38 -18.62
CA THR A 19 -5.39 -4.30 -18.38
C THR A 19 -5.59 -4.27 -16.86
N TYR A 20 -5.85 -3.10 -16.30
CA TYR A 20 -6.42 -3.01 -14.96
C TYR A 20 -7.87 -3.48 -15.06
N SER A 21 -8.14 -4.70 -14.59
CA SER A 21 -9.50 -5.19 -14.40
C SER A 21 -10.11 -4.45 -13.21
N ALA A 22 -10.76 -3.31 -13.46
CA ALA A 22 -11.68 -2.73 -12.50
C ALA A 22 -12.85 -3.71 -12.32
N PHE A 23 -12.91 -4.41 -11.19
CA PHE A 23 -14.08 -5.19 -10.80
C PHE A 23 -15.24 -4.22 -10.56
N LYS A 24 -16.19 -4.19 -11.49
CA LYS A 24 -17.51 -3.56 -11.29
C LYS A 24 -18.32 -4.45 -10.35
N THR A 25 -18.71 -3.90 -9.20
CA THR A 25 -19.84 -4.44 -8.44
C THR A 25 -21.15 -4.18 -9.20
N PRO A 26 -22.10 -5.13 -9.19
CA PRO A 26 -23.50 -4.80 -9.33
C PRO A 26 -24.16 -4.90 -7.96
N VAL A 27 -24.61 -3.76 -7.42
CA VAL A 27 -25.61 -3.69 -6.35
C VAL A 27 -26.99 -3.82 -6.99
N PRO A 28 -27.85 -4.78 -6.58
CA PRO A 28 -29.28 -4.63 -6.71
C PRO A 28 -29.80 -3.90 -5.47
N ILE A 29 -30.38 -2.72 -5.69
CA ILE A 29 -31.19 -2.02 -4.69
C ILE A 29 -32.49 -2.81 -4.54
N GLN A 30 -32.82 -3.18 -3.30
CA GLN A 30 -34.18 -3.55 -2.94
C GLN A 30 -34.52 -2.82 -1.64
N ASP A 31 -35.48 -1.91 -1.77
CA ASP A 31 -36.08 -1.13 -0.71
C ASP A 31 -36.87 -2.03 0.25
N GLU A 32 -36.75 -1.79 1.56
CA GLU A 32 -37.86 -1.52 2.48
C GLU A 32 -37.50 -1.84 3.95
N GLU A 33 -37.58 -0.77 4.76
CA GLU A 33 -38.07 -0.77 6.15
C GLU A 33 -37.38 -1.65 7.20
N ASN A 34 -36.18 -1.24 7.62
CA ASN A 34 -35.75 -1.45 9.00
C ASN A 34 -34.84 -0.29 9.41
N LYS A 35 -35.15 0.40 10.51
CA LYS A 35 -34.23 1.34 11.17
C LYS A 35 -33.11 0.57 11.84
N ILE A 36 -32.30 -0.10 11.03
CA ILE A 36 -30.94 -0.47 11.39
C ILE A 36 -30.19 0.85 11.28
N ALA A 37 -29.54 1.29 12.36
CA ALA A 37 -28.47 2.26 12.21
C ALA A 37 -27.45 1.58 11.29
N VAL A 38 -27.55 1.86 9.99
CA VAL A 38 -26.50 1.52 9.05
C VAL A 38 -25.37 2.43 9.46
N THR A 39 -24.54 1.94 10.38
CA THR A 39 -23.19 2.46 10.51
C THR A 39 -22.56 2.11 9.18
N ASP A 40 -22.63 3.02 8.21
CA ASP A 40 -21.85 2.92 6.99
C ASP A 40 -20.40 2.72 7.46
N SER A 41 -19.91 1.49 7.37
CA SER A 41 -18.55 1.18 7.74
C SER A 41 -17.65 1.83 6.70
N VAL A 42 -16.81 2.75 7.14
CA VAL A 42 -15.82 3.37 6.26
C VAL A 42 -14.78 2.31 5.92
N GLU A 43 -14.69 1.94 4.63
CA GLU A 43 -13.64 1.06 4.12
C GLU A 43 -12.44 1.89 3.68
N TYR A 44 -11.27 1.52 4.17
CA TYR A 44 -10.01 2.17 3.83
C TYR A 44 -9.21 1.28 2.88
N GLU A 45 -8.37 1.90 2.03
CA GLU A 45 -7.44 1.20 1.16
C GLU A 45 -6.04 1.81 1.30
N LEU A 46 -5.01 0.96 1.37
CA LEU A 46 -3.62 1.38 1.37
C LEU A 46 -3.00 1.20 -0.02
N LEU A 47 -2.81 2.30 -0.73
CA LEU A 47 -2.14 2.33 -2.02
C LEU A 47 -0.64 2.61 -1.85
N ILE A 48 0.19 1.64 -2.22
CA ILE A 48 1.66 1.77 -2.23
C ILE A 48 2.13 1.81 -3.68
N LEU A 49 2.82 2.89 -4.05
CA LEU A 49 3.28 3.14 -5.42
C LEU A 49 4.68 2.58 -5.71
N ASP A 50 5.36 2.06 -4.69
CA ASP A 50 6.72 1.54 -4.80
C ASP A 50 6.72 0.14 -5.44
N THR A 51 7.22 0.04 -6.66
CA THR A 51 7.08 -1.16 -7.52
C THR A 51 7.79 -2.40 -6.98
N GLY A 52 8.74 -2.24 -6.06
CA GLY A 52 9.42 -3.35 -5.39
C GLY A 52 8.68 -3.90 -4.17
N PHE A 53 7.69 -3.18 -3.64
CA PHE A 53 7.08 -3.53 -2.36
C PHE A 53 6.26 -4.81 -2.43
N GLU A 54 5.39 -4.97 -3.43
CA GLU A 54 4.48 -6.12 -3.49
C GLU A 54 5.23 -7.46 -3.60
N SER A 55 6.33 -7.51 -4.37
CA SER A 55 7.15 -8.72 -4.49
C SER A 55 7.91 -9.02 -3.19
N TRP A 56 8.48 -7.98 -2.56
CA TRP A 56 9.14 -8.09 -1.26
C TRP A 56 8.15 -8.57 -0.18
N PHE A 57 6.96 -7.97 -0.14
CA PHE A 57 5.92 -8.29 0.82
C PHE A 57 5.40 -9.71 0.62
N ALA A 58 5.09 -10.13 -0.61
CA ALA A 58 4.64 -11.49 -0.89
C ALA A 58 5.64 -12.58 -0.44
N SER A 59 6.95 -12.27 -0.46
CA SER A 59 7.99 -13.22 -0.04
C SER A 59 8.14 -13.37 1.48
N ARG A 60 7.61 -12.43 2.27
CA ARG A 60 7.80 -12.33 3.73
C ARG A 60 6.51 -12.32 4.52
N ASN A 61 5.41 -11.99 3.85
CA ASN A 61 4.10 -11.89 4.44
C ASN A 61 3.70 -13.28 4.97
N ASN A 62 3.51 -13.34 6.28
CA ASN A 62 2.91 -14.48 6.93
C ASN A 62 1.95 -13.99 8.01
N ILE A 63 0.70 -13.75 7.61
CA ILE A 63 -0.40 -13.32 8.48
C ILE A 63 -0.60 -14.28 9.67
N ALA A 64 -0.36 -15.58 9.50
CA ALA A 64 -0.51 -16.53 10.61
C ALA A 64 0.47 -16.29 11.77
N THR A 65 1.58 -15.60 11.49
CA THR A 65 2.59 -15.17 12.47
C THR A 65 2.55 -13.68 12.79
N ALA A 66 1.59 -12.95 12.22
CA ALA A 66 1.47 -11.51 12.45
C ALA A 66 1.10 -11.22 13.91
N HIS A 67 1.56 -10.08 14.40
CA HIS A 67 1.19 -9.57 15.72
C HIS A 67 -0.25 -9.02 15.72
N SER A 68 -0.73 -8.58 16.88
CA SER A 68 -2.06 -8.01 17.01
C SER A 68 -2.20 -6.68 16.27
N ASN A 69 -3.44 -6.29 15.93
CA ASN A 69 -3.70 -4.98 15.33
C ASN A 69 -3.15 -3.83 16.20
N ALA A 70 -3.32 -3.92 17.53
CA ALA A 70 -2.80 -2.94 18.47
C ALA A 70 -1.28 -2.80 18.41
N TYR A 71 -0.54 -3.90 18.22
CA TYR A 71 0.91 -3.86 18.03
C TYR A 71 1.27 -3.02 16.80
N TYR A 72 0.62 -3.28 15.66
CA TYR A 72 0.89 -2.54 14.43
C TYR A 72 0.43 -1.09 14.51
N LYS A 73 -0.71 -0.79 15.13
CA LYS A 73 -1.15 0.60 15.36
C LYS A 73 -0.11 1.39 16.14
N ASN A 74 0.43 0.82 17.23
CA ASN A 74 1.44 1.46 18.06
C ASN A 74 2.74 1.73 17.28
N TRP A 75 3.22 0.75 16.51
CA TRP A 75 4.42 0.94 15.71
C TRP A 75 4.22 1.91 14.55
N ASN A 76 3.09 1.83 13.84
CA ASN A 76 2.78 2.72 12.73
C ASN A 76 2.72 4.17 13.19
N GLN A 77 2.19 4.46 14.38
CA GLN A 77 2.22 5.81 14.93
C GLN A 77 3.65 6.35 15.08
N ILE A 78 4.57 5.53 15.60
CA ILE A 78 5.97 5.92 15.77
C ILE A 78 6.64 6.08 14.40
N TYR A 79 6.47 5.11 13.51
CA TYR A 79 7.05 5.14 12.17
C TYR A 79 6.57 6.32 11.34
N VAL A 80 5.26 6.61 11.35
CA VAL A 80 4.69 7.75 10.62
C VAL A 80 5.24 9.07 11.15
N LEU A 81 5.39 9.21 12.47
CA LEU A 81 5.97 10.40 13.08
C LEU A 81 7.39 10.65 12.54
N GLU A 82 8.26 9.64 12.61
CA GLU A 82 9.65 9.74 12.15
C GLU A 82 9.73 9.91 10.63
N TRP A 83 8.92 9.17 9.87
CA TRP A 83 8.79 9.31 8.41
C TRP A 83 8.45 10.74 8.02
N ASN A 84 7.43 11.32 8.65
CA ASN A 84 7.01 12.69 8.38
C ASN A 84 8.06 13.72 8.79
N GLN A 85 8.83 13.46 9.86
CA GLN A 85 9.98 14.31 10.19
C GLN A 85 11.06 14.27 9.10
N LEU A 86 11.40 13.09 8.59
CA LEU A 86 12.37 12.94 7.49
C LEU A 86 11.86 13.59 6.20
N TYR A 87 10.57 13.48 5.91
CA TYR A 87 9.92 14.17 4.79
C TYR A 87 10.07 15.70 4.91
N MET A 88 9.77 16.26 6.09
CA MET A 88 9.92 17.70 6.35
C MET A 88 11.38 18.18 6.27
N GLN A 89 12.35 17.31 6.55
CA GLN A 89 13.77 17.59 6.39
C GLN A 89 14.25 17.50 4.92
N GLY A 90 13.40 17.06 4.00
CA GLY A 90 13.74 16.90 2.59
C GLY A 90 14.61 15.68 2.31
N ASN A 91 14.47 14.60 3.08
CA ASN A 91 15.21 13.37 2.82
C ASN A 91 14.78 12.79 1.47
N PRO A 92 15.72 12.57 0.51
CA PRO A 92 15.38 12.13 -0.84
C PRO A 92 14.86 10.68 -0.94
N ASN A 93 14.89 9.93 0.16
CA ASN A 93 14.34 8.56 0.22
C ASN A 93 12.89 8.52 0.73
N ILE A 94 12.32 9.69 1.05
CA ILE A 94 10.99 9.82 1.66
C ILE A 94 10.14 10.67 0.73
N ASP A 95 9.19 10.03 0.05
CA ASP A 95 8.52 10.63 -1.10
C ASP A 95 7.29 11.48 -0.73
N ASN A 96 6.67 11.22 0.42
CA ASN A 96 5.39 11.82 0.77
C ASN A 96 5.21 12.01 2.29
N TYR A 97 4.29 12.89 2.65
CA TYR A 97 3.72 12.93 3.99
C TYR A 97 2.65 11.83 4.14
N ILE A 98 2.57 11.22 5.31
CA ILE A 98 1.55 10.22 5.65
C ILE A 98 0.65 10.80 6.75
N ASP A 99 -0.62 11.04 6.43
CA ASP A 99 -1.63 11.46 7.41
C ASP A 99 -2.30 10.22 8.02
N TYR A 100 -1.72 9.72 9.11
CA TYR A 100 -2.19 8.53 9.81
C TYR A 100 -2.84 8.92 11.13
N ASP A 101 -4.14 8.67 11.25
CA ASP A 101 -4.86 8.81 12.52
C ASP A 101 -4.87 7.49 13.32
N GLN A 102 -4.31 7.50 14.52
CA GLN A 102 -4.29 6.34 15.43
C GLN A 102 -5.67 5.93 15.96
N PHE A 103 -6.66 6.82 15.93
CA PHE A 103 -8.02 6.58 16.41
C PHE A 103 -8.92 5.98 15.34
N GLU A 104 -8.52 6.07 14.08
CA GLU A 104 -9.21 5.42 12.97
C GLU A 104 -8.99 3.89 13.00
N GLU A 105 -10.00 3.17 12.50
CA GLU A 105 -10.06 1.71 12.50
C GLU A 105 -9.80 1.15 11.10
N TYR A 106 -8.58 1.34 10.60
CA TYR A 106 -8.13 0.81 9.30
C TYR A 106 -8.12 -0.73 9.21
N GLY A 107 -8.13 -1.42 10.35
CA GLY A 107 -8.05 -2.88 10.42
C GLY A 107 -6.63 -3.45 10.34
N LEU A 108 -6.53 -4.74 10.67
CA LEU A 108 -5.25 -5.45 10.81
C LEU A 108 -4.45 -5.49 9.51
N GLU A 109 -5.11 -5.74 8.37
CA GLU A 109 -4.43 -5.90 7.09
C GLU A 109 -3.73 -4.62 6.65
N ILE A 110 -4.40 -3.47 6.77
CA ILE A 110 -3.81 -2.16 6.45
C ILE A 110 -2.67 -1.84 7.41
N ASN A 111 -2.88 -1.99 8.72
CA ASN A 111 -1.85 -1.68 9.70
C ASN A 111 -0.63 -2.59 9.55
N TYR A 112 -0.84 -3.86 9.28
CA TYR A 112 0.22 -4.82 9.01
C TYR A 112 0.99 -4.47 7.73
N LYS A 113 0.29 -4.16 6.63
CA LYS A 113 0.91 -3.82 5.35
C LYS A 113 1.70 -2.51 5.43
N LEU A 114 1.17 -1.49 6.11
CA LEU A 114 1.86 -0.22 6.36
C LEU A 114 3.15 -0.41 7.19
N TYR A 115 3.10 -1.20 8.27
CA TYR A 115 4.29 -1.51 9.06
C TYR A 115 5.39 -2.15 8.21
N ASN A 116 5.01 -3.13 7.38
CA ASN A 116 5.93 -3.82 6.49
C ASN A 116 6.49 -2.89 5.41
N TYR A 117 5.74 -1.89 4.96
CA TYR A 117 6.24 -0.90 4.03
C TYR A 117 7.41 -0.10 4.62
N PHE A 118 7.34 0.29 5.90
CA PHE A 118 8.48 0.94 6.55
C PHE A 118 9.70 0.02 6.60
N GLN A 119 9.52 -1.26 6.94
CA GLN A 119 10.62 -2.23 6.95
C GLN A 119 11.25 -2.42 5.57
N PHE A 120 10.42 -2.45 4.52
CA PHE A 120 10.89 -2.49 3.13
C PHE A 120 11.73 -1.27 2.78
N VAL A 121 11.31 -0.05 3.17
CA VAL A 121 12.07 1.17 2.91
C VAL A 121 13.40 1.17 3.67
N GLU A 122 13.40 0.77 4.95
CA GLU A 122 14.65 0.66 5.74
C GLU A 122 15.63 -0.32 5.09
N GLU A 123 15.15 -1.46 4.61
CA GLU A 123 15.97 -2.47 3.92
C GLU A 123 16.47 -1.99 2.55
N LYS A 124 15.59 -1.35 1.75
CA LYS A 124 15.91 -0.84 0.41
C LYS A 124 16.92 0.29 0.45
N THR A 125 16.83 1.18 1.44
CA THR A 125 17.65 2.40 1.54
C THR A 125 18.86 2.25 2.45
N GLY A 126 18.84 1.28 3.36
CA GLY A 126 19.83 1.12 4.43
C GLY A 126 19.72 2.19 5.53
N ILE A 127 18.66 3.02 5.52
CA ILE A 127 18.42 4.06 6.52
C ILE A 127 17.45 3.52 7.55
N SER A 128 17.79 3.66 8.84
CA SER A 128 16.85 3.39 9.93
C SER A 128 15.96 4.61 10.14
N ILE A 129 14.66 4.42 9.96
CA ILE A 129 13.62 5.43 10.22
C ILE A 129 13.41 5.55 11.72
N VAL A 130 13.30 4.43 12.43
CA VAL A 130 13.17 4.40 13.90
C VAL A 130 14.41 3.79 14.52
N ARG A 131 15.11 4.54 15.37
CA ARG A 131 16.27 4.03 16.12
C ARG A 131 15.82 3.00 17.16
N ARG A 132 16.39 1.80 17.09
CA ARG A 132 16.15 0.67 18.02
C ARG A 132 17.36 0.39 18.89
#